data_AF-A0ABF7R3M6-F1
#
_entry.id   AF-A0ABF7R3M6-F1
#
_cell.length_a   1.000
_cell.length_b   1.000
_cell.length_c   1.000
_cell.angle_alpha   90.00
_cell.angle_beta   90.00
_cell.angle_gamma   90.00
#
_symmetry.space_group_name_H-M   'P 1'
#
loop_
_entity.id
_entity.type
_entity.pdbx_description
1 polymer ?
#
loop_
_entity_poly.entity_id
_entity_poly.type
_entity_poly.pdbx_seq_one_letter_code
_entity_poly.pdbx_strand_id
1 'polypeptide(L)' 'MKGVFLMKHFTRGFFFGSLTTLGAIVSGALAFHKTVIKPIEEEETKFDENRRSATRKNRSAHQL' A
#
# COMPACT_ATOMS: atom_id res chain seq x y z
N MET A 1 -39.46 9.86 26.88
CA MET A 1 -38.02 10.03 26.58
C MET A 1 -37.38 8.91 25.72
N LYS A 2 -38.09 7.83 25.34
CA LYS A 2 -37.51 6.67 24.64
C LYS A 2 -37.02 6.93 23.18
N GLY A 3 -37.67 7.84 22.44
CA GLY A 3 -37.34 8.08 21.02
C GLY A 3 -36.00 8.78 20.75
N VAL A 4 -35.58 9.71 21.61
CA VAL A 4 -34.32 10.47 21.45
C VAL A 4 -33.08 9.58 21.68
N PHE A 5 -33.20 8.62 22.60
CA PHE A 5 -32.13 7.65 22.87
C PHE A 5 -31.90 6.73 21.66
N LEU A 6 -32.98 6.24 21.05
CA LEU A 6 -32.92 5.33 19.90
C LEU A 6 -32.22 5.95 18.68
N MET A 7 -32.50 7.22 18.39
CA MET A 7 -31.85 7.96 17.30
C MET A 7 -30.35 8.13 17.52
N LYS A 8 -29.91 8.39 18.76
CA LYS A 8 -28.48 8.50 19.10
C LYS A 8 -27.72 7.19 18.85
N HIS A 9 -28.32 6.05 19.14
CA HIS A 9 -27.68 4.74 18.91
C HIS A 9 -27.58 4.40 17.43
N PHE A 10 -28.62 4.69 16.64
CA PHE A 10 -28.59 4.49 15.20
C PHE A 10 -27.52 5.37 14.53
N THR A 11 -27.48 6.67 14.82
CA THR A 11 -26.48 7.57 14.25
C THR A 11 -25.05 7.17 14.63
N ARG A 12 -24.84 6.69 15.86
CA ARG A 12 -23.54 6.12 16.27
C ARG A 12 -23.19 4.87 15.46
N GLY A 13 -24.12 3.92 15.35
CA GLY A 13 -23.90 2.68 14.61
C GLY A 13 -23.60 2.93 13.12
N PHE A 14 -24.33 3.85 12.50
CA PHE A 14 -24.10 4.25 11.12
C PHE A 14 -22.72 4.90 10.92
N PHE A 15 -22.33 5.81 11.82
CA PHE A 15 -21.04 6.48 11.74
C PHE A 15 -19.86 5.53 11.93
N PHE A 16 -19.97 4.59 12.88
CA PHE A 16 -18.96 3.55 13.04
C PHE A 16 -18.95 2.60 11.84
N GLY A 17 -20.11 2.18 11.33
CA GLY A 17 -20.19 1.31 10.16
C GLY A 17 -19.59 1.92 8.89
N SER A 18 -19.86 3.20 8.63
CA SER A 18 -19.29 3.92 7.48
C SER A 18 -17.78 4.10 7.64
N LEU A 19 -17.31 4.46 8.83
CA LEU A 19 -15.88 4.57 9.13
C LEU A 19 -15.15 3.23 8.95
N THR A 20 -15.73 2.14 9.44
CA THR A 20 -15.18 0.79 9.27
C THR A 20 -15.11 0.39 7.79
N THR A 21 -16.17 0.68 7.03
CA THR A 21 -16.21 0.35 5.59
C THR A 21 -15.15 1.12 4.80
N LEU A 22 -15.01 2.42 5.06
CA LEU A 22 -13.96 3.24 4.43
C LEU A 22 -12.56 2.76 4.84
N GLY A 23 -12.37 2.44 6.12
CA GLY A 23 -11.13 1.87 6.63
C GLY A 23 -10.78 0.54 5.95
N ALA A 24 -11.76 -0.33 5.74
CA ALA A 24 -11.57 -1.61 5.06
C ALA A 24 -11.15 -1.43 3.59
N ILE A 25 -11.75 -0.47 2.87
CA ILE A 25 -11.39 -0.19 1.47
C ILE A 25 -9.95 0.33 1.38
N VAL A 26 -9.60 1.33 2.19
CA VAL A 26 -8.25 1.91 2.19
C VAL A 26 -7.21 0.88 2.60
N SER A 27 -7.47 0.12 3.67
CA SER A 27 -6.56 -0.93 4.12
C SER A 27 -6.40 -2.06 3.10
N GLY A 28 -7.47 -2.47 2.43
CA GLY A 28 -7.42 -3.44 1.34
C GLY A 28 -6.58 -2.96 0.16
N ALA A 29 -6.76 -1.70 -0.26
CA ALA A 29 -5.97 -1.10 -1.34
C ALA A 29 -4.48 -1.00 -0.99
N LEU A 30 -4.14 -0.56 0.23
CA LEU A 30 -2.76 -0.48 0.68
C LEU A 30 -2.11 -1.86 0.84
N ALA A 31 -2.86 -2.84 1.35
CA ALA A 31 -2.38 -4.21 1.46
C ALA A 31 -2.09 -4.79 0.08
N PHE A 32 -3.02 -4.65 -0.87
CA PHE A 32 -2.83 -5.11 -2.25
C PHE A 32 -1.63 -4.44 -2.93
N HIS A 33 -1.48 -3.13 -2.76
CA HIS A 33 -0.30 -2.43 -3.29
C HIS A 33 0.99 -2.97 -2.68
N LYS A 34 1.04 -3.23 -1.37
CA LYS A 34 2.25 -3.77 -0.73
C LYS A 34 2.54 -5.22 -1.10
N THR A 35 1.53 -6.06 -1.28
CA THR A 35 1.71 -7.50 -1.50
C THR A 35 1.83 -7.88 -2.97
N VAL A 36 1.25 -7.09 -3.89
CA VAL A 36 1.20 -7.42 -5.31
C VAL A 36 1.99 -6.44 -6.16
N ILE A 37 1.82 -5.13 -5.95
CA ILE A 37 2.45 -4.11 -6.81
C ILE A 37 3.93 -3.91 -6.45
N LYS A 38 4.22 -3.67 -5.16
CA LYS A 38 5.59 -3.46 -4.68
C LYS A 38 6.60 -4.57 -5.03
N PRO A 39 6.28 -5.88 -4.92
CA PRO A 39 7.27 -6.89 -5.26
C PRO A 39 7.70 -6.80 -6.73
N ILE A 40 6.80 -6.41 -7.64
CA ILE A 40 7.09 -6.24 -9.06
C ILE A 40 8.04 -5.04 -9.25
N GLU A 41 7.73 -3.90 -8.64
CA GLU A 41 8.58 -2.70 -8.69
C GLU A 41 9.98 -2.93 -8.10
N GLU A 42 10.06 -3.65 -6.97
CA GLU A 42 11.34 -4.00 -6.35
C GLU A 42 12.17 -4.94 -7.23
N GLU A 43 11.53 -5.86 -7.96
CA GLU A 43 12.22 -6.75 -8.89
C GLU A 43 12.82 -5.96 -10.06
N GLU A 44 12.03 -5.08 -10.69
CA GLU A 44 12.52 -4.20 -11.76
C GLU A 44 13.69 -3.32 -11.28
N THR A 45 13.56 -2.74 -10.08
CA THR A 45 14.61 -1.91 -9.48
C THR A 45 15.89 -2.72 -9.26
N LYS A 46 15.80 -3.96 -8.77
CA LYS A 46 16.96 -4.84 -8.59
C LYS A 46 17.66 -5.15 -9.91
N PHE A 47 16.91 -5.40 -10.99
CA PHE A 47 17.49 -5.63 -12.31
C PHE A 47 18.23 -4.40 -12.84
N ASP A 48 17.65 -3.21 -12.67
CA ASP A 48 18.28 -1.97 -13.12
C ASP A 48 19.51 -1.60 -12.30
N GLU A 49 19.48 -1.78 -10.99
CA GLU A 49 20.65 -1.61 -10.12
C GLU A 49 21.75 -2.60 -10.47
N ASN A 50 21.42 -3.86 -10.72
CA ASN A 50 22.40 -4.86 -11.14
C ASN A 50 23.00 -4.51 -12.51
N ARG A 51 22.18 -4.09 -13.48
CA ARG A 51 22.64 -3.64 -14.79
C ARG A 51 23.58 -2.44 -14.69
N ARG A 52 23.23 -1.45 -13.86
CA ARG A 52 24.06 -0.26 -13.61
C ARG A 52 25.39 -0.63 -12.93
N SER A 53 25.35 -1.56 -11.98
CA SER A 53 26.51 -2.07 -11.26
C SER A 53 27.44 -2.87 -12.18
N ALA A 54 26.89 -3.75 -13.01
CA ALA A 54 27.63 -4.52 -14.01
C ALA A 54 28.30 -3.60 -15.05
N THR A 55 27.57 -2.60 -15.53
CA THR A 55 28.12 -1.59 -16.47
C THR A 55 29.30 -0.85 -15.85
N ARG A 56 29.20 -0.45 -14.58
CA ARG A 56 30.31 0.19 -13.85
C ARG A 56 31.52 -0.74 -13.73
N LYS A 57 31.31 -2.01 -13.34
CA LYS A 57 32.36 -3.02 -13.20
C LYS A 57 33.06 -3.33 -14.54
N ASN A 58 32.31 -3.49 -15.61
CA ASN A 58 32.85 -3.71 -16.96
C ASN A 58 33.72 -2.51 -17.39
N ARG A 59 33.26 -1.28 -17.14
CA ARG A 59 34.02 -0.09 -17.51
C ARG A 59 35.34 0.03 -16.75
N SER A 60 35.36 -0.28 -15.44
CA SER A 60 36.59 -0.30 -14.66
C SER A 60 37.56 -1.42 -15.05
N ALA A 61 37.05 -2.56 -15.54
CA ALA A 61 37.89 -3.69 -15.96
C ALA A 61 38.62 -3.45 -17.30
N HIS A 62 38.05 -2.60 -18.17
CA HIS A 62 38.66 -2.21 -19.45
C HIS A 62 39.46 -0.89 -19.37
N GLN A 63 39.61 -0.30 -18.18
CA GLN A 63 40.42 0.90 -17.93
C GLN A 63 41.76 0.61 -17.23
N LEU A 64 42.11 -0.67 -17.05
CA LEU A 64 43.46 -1.14 -16.67
C LEU A 64 44.21 -1.62 -17.91
#